data_AF-A0A667IET7-F1
#
_entry.id   AF-A0A667IET7-F1
#
_cell.length_a   1.000
_cell.length_b   1.000
_cell.length_c   1.000
_cell.angle_alpha   90.00
_cell.angle_beta   90.00
_cell.angle_gamma   90.00
#
_symmetry.space_group_name_H-M   'P 1'
#
loop_
_entity.id
_entity.type
_entity.pdbx_description
1 polymer ?
#
loop_
_entity_poly.entity_id
_entity_poly.type
_entity_poly.pdbx_seq_one_letter_code
_entity_poly.pdbx_strand_id
1 'polypeptide(L)'
;MEDEVVRIAKKMDKMVQKKNAAGALDLLKELKNIPMTLELLQSTRIGMSVNAIRKQSTDEEVTSLAKSLIKSWKKLLDGPSTDKDPEEKKKDIAVTSQNSPEAREESSSSGNISSRKEEANARDTYVSSFPRAPSTSDSVRLKCREMIAAALRTGDDYVAIGADEEELGSQIEEAIYQEIRNTDMKYKNRVRSRISNLKDAKNPNLRKNVLCGNIPPDLFARMTAEEMASDELKEMRKNLTKEAIREHQMAKTGGTQTDLFTCGKCKKKNCTYTQVQTRSADEPMTTFVVCNECGNRWKFC
;
A
#
# COMPACT_ATOMS: atom_id res chain seq x y z
N MET A 1 43.12 -1.57 -13.08
CA MET A 1 41.90 -1.33 -13.88
C MET A 1 40.77 -0.84 -12.99
N GLU A 2 40.53 -1.53 -11.88
CA GLU A 2 39.52 -1.17 -10.86
C GLU A 2 39.77 0.22 -10.23
N ASP A 3 41.03 0.53 -9.90
CA ASP A 3 41.41 1.84 -9.33
C ASP A 3 41.12 3.02 -10.26
N GLU A 4 41.19 2.81 -11.58
CA GLU A 4 40.90 3.87 -12.56
C GLU A 4 39.40 4.13 -12.65
N VAL A 5 38.57 3.09 -12.60
CA VAL A 5 37.10 3.21 -12.56
C VAL A 5 36.65 3.93 -11.29
N VAL A 6 37.25 3.60 -10.14
CA VAL A 6 36.98 4.29 -8.86
C VAL A 6 37.40 5.76 -8.93
N ARG A 7 38.55 6.06 -9.56
CA ARG A 7 39.02 7.45 -9.74
C ARG A 7 38.07 8.24 -10.64
N ILE A 8 37.61 7.66 -11.74
CA ILE A 8 36.66 8.29 -12.66
C ILE A 8 35.31 8.50 -11.96
N ALA A 9 34.81 7.52 -11.20
CA ALA A 9 33.57 7.63 -10.42
C ALA A 9 33.62 8.81 -9.44
N LYS A 10 34.72 8.94 -8.68
CA LYS A 10 34.92 10.06 -7.75
C LYS A 10 34.99 11.41 -8.47
N LYS A 11 35.64 11.48 -9.64
CA LYS A 11 35.69 12.72 -10.44
C LYS A 11 34.30 13.08 -10.99
N MET A 12 33.54 12.09 -11.46
CA MET A 12 32.17 12.29 -11.96
C MET A 12 31.21 12.71 -10.86
N ASP A 13 31.26 12.11 -9.67
CA ASP A 13 30.47 12.55 -8.51
C ASP A 13 30.79 13.98 -8.11
N LYS A 14 32.07 14.37 -8.13
CA LYS A 14 32.50 15.74 -7.86
C LYS A 14 32.00 16.73 -8.91
N MET A 15 31.91 16.33 -10.18
CA MET A 15 31.32 17.13 -11.26
C MET A 15 29.80 17.29 -11.09
N VAL A 16 29.10 16.21 -10.72
CA VAL A 16 27.66 16.21 -10.39
C VAL A 16 27.38 17.16 -9.23
N GLN A 17 28.15 17.07 -8.14
CA GLN A 17 27.98 17.94 -6.97
C GLN A 17 28.22 19.42 -7.30
N LYS A 18 29.20 19.71 -8.15
CA LYS A 18 29.55 21.08 -8.57
C LYS A 18 28.69 21.62 -9.72
N LYS A 19 27.75 20.83 -10.25
CA LYS A 19 26.94 21.13 -11.46
C LYS A 19 27.79 21.62 -12.64
N ASN A 20 29.02 21.12 -12.74
CA ASN A 20 29.95 21.49 -13.80
C ASN A 20 30.14 20.28 -14.71
N ALA A 21 29.66 20.40 -15.97
CA ALA A 21 29.76 19.35 -16.97
C ALA A 21 31.04 19.46 -17.83
N ALA A 22 31.88 20.48 -17.61
CA ALA A 22 33.12 20.64 -18.35
C ALA A 22 34.09 19.45 -18.11
N GLY A 23 34.45 18.74 -19.19
CA GLY A 23 35.29 17.54 -19.14
C GLY A 23 34.53 16.23 -18.88
N ALA A 24 33.20 16.27 -18.76
CA ALA A 24 32.39 15.05 -18.62
C ALA A 24 32.48 14.15 -19.87
N LEU A 25 32.63 14.76 -21.05
CA LEU A 25 32.73 14.05 -22.33
C LEU A 25 33.99 13.17 -22.39
N ASP A 26 35.13 13.68 -21.94
CA ASP A 26 36.40 12.94 -21.95
C ASP A 26 36.37 11.76 -20.97
N LEU A 27 35.79 11.95 -19.79
CA LEU A 27 35.63 10.89 -18.79
C LEU A 27 34.63 9.81 -19.24
N LEU A 28 33.61 10.17 -20.02
CA LEU A 28 32.70 9.19 -20.65
C LEU A 28 33.40 8.40 -21.76
N LYS A 29 34.27 9.04 -22.55
CA LYS A 29 35.08 8.34 -23.57
C LYS A 29 36.07 7.37 -22.93
N GLU A 30 36.69 7.78 -21.82
CA GLU A 30 37.61 6.93 -21.06
C GLU A 30 36.88 5.71 -20.46
N LEU A 31 35.68 5.92 -19.90
CA LEU A 31 34.82 4.83 -19.41
C LEU A 31 34.37 3.85 -20.51
N LYS A 32 34.19 4.33 -21.75
CA LYS A 32 33.82 3.47 -22.88
C LYS A 32 34.92 2.46 -23.24
N ASN A 33 36.18 2.83 -23.02
CA ASN A 33 37.33 2.00 -23.38
C ASN A 33 37.69 0.98 -22.29
N ILE A 34 37.08 1.07 -21.10
CA ILE A 34 37.34 0.14 -20.00
C ILE A 34 36.28 -0.96 -20.01
N PRO A 35 36.66 -2.26 -20.06
CA PRO A 35 35.70 -3.34 -19.96
C PRO A 35 35.10 -3.38 -18.55
N MET A 36 33.81 -3.08 -18.45
CA MET A 36 33.11 -2.98 -17.17
C MET A 36 32.61 -4.34 -16.71
N THR A 37 32.90 -4.74 -15.47
CA THR A 37 32.37 -5.97 -14.84
C THR A 37 31.21 -5.64 -13.91
N LEU A 38 30.36 -6.64 -13.63
CA LEU A 38 29.21 -6.51 -12.72
C LEU A 38 29.63 -6.04 -11.32
N GLU A 39 30.71 -6.62 -10.79
CA GLU A 39 31.25 -6.29 -9.46
C GLU A 39 31.75 -4.84 -9.39
N LEU A 40 32.39 -4.35 -10.44
CA LEU A 40 32.82 -2.95 -10.54
C LEU A 40 31.63 -1.99 -10.61
N LEU A 41 30.53 -2.37 -11.28
CA LEU A 41 29.35 -1.51 -11.46
C LEU A 41 28.59 -1.35 -10.13
N GLN A 42 28.48 -2.44 -9.37
CA GLN A 42 27.82 -2.46 -8.06
C GLN A 42 28.66 -1.76 -6.98
N SER A 43 29.97 -2.01 -6.93
CA SER A 43 30.86 -1.44 -5.91
C SER A 43 31.07 0.06 -6.08
N THR A 44 31.26 0.54 -7.32
CA THR A 44 31.55 1.95 -7.59
C THR A 44 30.32 2.83 -7.72
N ARG A 45 29.13 2.24 -7.94
CA ARG A 45 27.87 2.95 -8.23
C ARG A 45 27.97 3.98 -9.37
N ILE A 46 28.94 3.82 -10.29
CA ILE A 46 29.21 4.73 -11.40
C ILE A 46 27.98 4.97 -12.30
N GLY A 47 27.08 3.98 -12.41
CA GLY A 47 25.83 4.11 -13.16
C GLY A 47 24.93 5.26 -12.68
N MET A 48 24.96 5.57 -11.38
CA MET A 48 24.21 6.70 -10.81
C MET A 48 24.83 8.03 -11.22
N SER A 49 26.17 8.14 -11.12
CA SER A 49 26.94 9.34 -11.48
C SER A 49 26.82 9.68 -12.97
N VAL A 50 26.88 8.66 -13.84
CA VAL A 50 26.69 8.80 -15.30
C VAL A 50 25.25 9.22 -15.64
N ASN A 51 24.26 8.62 -14.97
CA ASN A 51 22.85 8.99 -15.17
C ASN A 51 22.54 10.41 -14.65
N ALA A 52 23.21 10.83 -13.57
CA ALA A 52 23.15 12.19 -13.09
C ALA A 52 23.78 13.14 -14.12
N ILE A 53 24.98 12.87 -14.64
CA ILE A 53 25.61 13.70 -15.67
C ILE A 53 24.73 13.85 -16.90
N ARG A 54 24.11 12.76 -17.38
CA ARG A 54 23.13 12.79 -18.49
C ARG A 54 21.96 13.75 -18.25
N LYS A 55 21.49 13.90 -17.01
CA LYS A 55 20.37 14.79 -16.67
C LYS A 55 20.78 16.25 -16.52
N GLN A 56 22.04 16.49 -16.21
CA GLN A 56 22.60 17.82 -15.92
C GLN A 56 23.23 18.47 -17.15
N SER A 57 23.75 17.67 -18.07
CA SER A 57 24.41 18.13 -19.28
C SER A 57 23.37 18.59 -20.31
N THR A 58 23.59 19.77 -20.87
CA THR A 58 22.86 20.28 -22.05
C THR A 58 23.45 19.77 -23.36
N ASP A 59 24.63 19.16 -23.33
CA ASP A 59 25.34 18.66 -24.51
C ASP A 59 24.75 17.33 -25.00
N GLU A 60 24.37 17.29 -26.29
CA GLU A 60 23.77 16.11 -26.92
C GLU A 60 24.76 14.93 -27.03
N GLU A 61 26.05 15.22 -27.24
CA GLU A 61 27.10 14.21 -27.30
C GLU A 61 27.34 13.53 -25.94
N VAL A 62 27.37 14.31 -24.85
CA VAL A 62 27.50 13.78 -23.49
C VAL A 62 26.28 12.92 -23.14
N THR A 63 25.09 13.38 -23.50
CA THR A 63 23.83 12.69 -23.24
C THR A 63 23.73 11.37 -24.01
N SER A 64 24.13 11.34 -25.28
CA SER A 64 24.09 10.14 -26.12
C SER A 64 25.12 9.10 -25.69
N LEU A 65 26.36 9.51 -25.40
CA LEU A 65 27.41 8.60 -24.88
C LEU A 65 27.02 8.02 -23.51
N ALA A 66 26.49 8.84 -22.61
CA ALA A 66 26.00 8.37 -21.31
C ALA A 66 24.83 7.36 -21.46
N LYS A 67 23.89 7.60 -22.38
CA LYS A 67 22.79 6.64 -22.67
C LYS A 67 23.34 5.31 -23.20
N SER A 68 24.32 5.35 -24.10
CA SER A 68 24.94 4.16 -24.69
C SER A 68 25.63 3.31 -23.62
N LEU A 69 26.43 3.94 -22.73
CA LEU A 69 27.10 3.26 -21.62
C LEU A 69 26.12 2.62 -20.63
N ILE A 70 25.05 3.34 -20.28
CA ILE A 70 24.00 2.80 -19.40
C ILE A 70 23.31 1.59 -20.06
N LYS A 71 23.08 1.63 -21.39
CA LYS A 71 22.48 0.50 -22.13
C LYS A 71 23.41 -0.71 -22.17
N SER A 72 24.71 -0.52 -22.41
CA SER A 72 25.68 -1.63 -22.38
C SER A 72 25.81 -2.26 -20.99
N TRP A 73 25.77 -1.45 -19.93
CA TRP A 73 25.85 -1.97 -18.55
C TRP A 73 24.57 -2.68 -18.10
N LYS A 74 23.40 -2.24 -18.57
CA LYS A 74 22.15 -3.00 -18.38
C LYS A 74 22.19 -4.36 -19.07
N LYS A 75 22.74 -4.44 -20.28
CA LYS A 75 22.92 -5.71 -20.99
C LYS A 75 23.86 -6.70 -20.25
N LEU A 76 24.81 -6.18 -19.47
CA LEU A 76 25.68 -7.00 -18.62
C LEU A 76 24.99 -7.50 -17.34
N LEU A 77 23.89 -6.87 -16.90
CA LEU A 77 23.05 -7.33 -15.79
C LEU A 77 22.02 -8.39 -16.21
N ASP A 78 21.60 -8.39 -17.49
CA ASP A 78 20.57 -9.29 -18.01
C ASP A 78 21.08 -10.69 -18.44
N GLY A 79 22.38 -10.98 -18.37
CA GLY A 79 22.95 -12.29 -18.75
C GLY A 79 22.82 -12.61 -20.26
N PRO A 80 23.57 -13.60 -20.79
CA PRO A 80 23.63 -13.82 -22.23
C PRO A 80 22.40 -14.63 -22.67
N SER A 81 21.43 -13.96 -23.27
CA SER A 81 20.45 -14.63 -24.12
C SER A 81 20.24 -13.82 -25.40
N THR A 82 20.81 -14.38 -26.47
CA THR A 82 20.46 -14.25 -27.88
C THR A 82 20.67 -12.90 -28.55
N ASP A 83 21.68 -12.89 -29.42
CA ASP A 83 21.87 -12.00 -30.56
C ASP A 83 20.57 -11.72 -31.31
N LYS A 84 20.25 -10.42 -31.46
CA LYS A 84 19.79 -9.83 -32.73
C LYS A 84 20.29 -8.38 -32.79
N ASP A 85 21.14 -8.11 -33.78
CA ASP A 85 21.61 -6.79 -34.17
C ASP A 85 20.46 -5.90 -34.73
N PRO A 86 20.67 -4.57 -34.81
CA PRO A 86 19.64 -3.55 -34.96
C PRO A 86 19.39 -3.19 -36.43
N GLU A 87 18.16 -2.83 -36.77
CA GLU A 87 17.89 -2.11 -38.01
C GLU A 87 17.22 -0.77 -37.70
N GLU A 88 17.98 0.28 -37.98
CA GLU A 88 17.54 1.68 -38.08
C GLU A 88 16.65 1.85 -39.31
N LYS A 89 15.60 2.68 -39.20
CA LYS A 89 15.29 3.66 -40.26
C LYS A 89 14.50 4.85 -39.73
N LYS A 90 15.00 6.02 -40.15
CA LYS A 90 14.63 7.39 -39.80
C LYS A 90 13.31 7.86 -40.43
N LYS A 91 12.84 8.98 -39.85
CA LYS A 91 11.95 10.09 -40.30
C LYS A 91 11.98 10.38 -41.83
N ASP A 92 11.00 11.03 -42.48
CA ASP A 92 10.44 12.37 -42.24
C ASP A 92 9.12 12.65 -43.05
N ILE A 93 8.23 13.47 -42.45
CA ILE A 93 7.46 14.66 -42.93
C ILE A 93 6.63 14.61 -44.25
N ALA A 94 5.33 14.96 -44.19
CA ALA A 94 4.71 16.15 -44.85
C ALA A 94 3.16 16.12 -45.04
N VAL A 95 2.50 17.13 -44.44
CA VAL A 95 1.42 18.01 -44.99
C VAL A 95 -0.04 17.52 -45.14
N THR A 96 -0.87 18.07 -44.25
CA THR A 96 -2.12 18.87 -44.44
C THR A 96 -3.02 18.62 -45.67
N SER A 97 -4.30 18.27 -45.43
CA SER A 97 -5.46 19.12 -45.77
C SER A 97 -6.81 18.48 -45.41
N GLN A 98 -7.57 19.19 -44.56
CA GLN A 98 -8.95 19.62 -44.80
C GLN A 98 -10.00 18.58 -45.27
N ASN A 99 -10.89 18.16 -44.36
CA ASN A 99 -12.29 18.63 -44.27
C ASN A 99 -13.15 17.67 -43.42
N SER A 100 -13.88 18.25 -42.45
CA SER A 100 -15.15 17.74 -41.91
C SER A 100 -16.25 17.91 -43.00
N PRO A 101 -17.40 17.21 -43.00
CA PRO A 101 -18.34 17.23 -41.88
C PRO A 101 -19.14 15.94 -41.57
N GLU A 102 -19.72 15.99 -40.37
CA GLU A 102 -20.92 15.35 -39.78
C GLU A 102 -21.83 14.42 -40.60
N ALA A 103 -22.24 13.30 -39.96
CA ALA A 103 -23.62 12.86 -39.66
C ALA A 103 -23.54 11.56 -38.80
N ARG A 104 -24.07 11.49 -37.56
CA ARG A 104 -25.44 11.07 -37.15
C ARG A 104 -26.05 10.00 -38.07
N GLU A 105 -26.67 8.91 -37.67
CA GLU A 105 -27.01 8.17 -36.44
C GLU A 105 -27.71 6.89 -36.96
N GLU A 106 -27.86 5.86 -36.11
CA GLU A 106 -28.81 4.74 -36.22
C GLU A 106 -28.58 3.55 -37.19
N SER A 107 -28.18 2.44 -36.56
CA SER A 107 -28.97 1.20 -36.35
C SER A 107 -29.23 0.17 -37.47
N SER A 108 -28.89 -1.07 -37.09
CA SER A 108 -29.47 -2.39 -37.49
C SER A 108 -29.12 -2.94 -38.88
N SER A 109 -29.06 -4.24 -39.16
CA SER A 109 -28.77 -5.47 -38.42
C SER A 109 -28.55 -6.57 -39.49
N SER A 110 -27.81 -7.62 -39.12
CA SER A 110 -27.93 -9.00 -39.63
C SER A 110 -27.26 -9.43 -40.95
N GLY A 111 -26.29 -10.35 -40.82
CA GLY A 111 -26.27 -11.61 -41.58
C GLY A 111 -25.14 -11.83 -42.59
N ASN A 112 -24.03 -12.47 -42.17
CA ASN A 112 -23.70 -13.88 -42.50
C ASN A 112 -22.22 -14.25 -42.27
N ILE A 113 -22.05 -15.18 -41.33
CA ILE A 113 -21.18 -16.38 -41.29
C ILE A 113 -20.11 -16.50 -42.39
N SER A 114 -18.83 -16.54 -41.99
CA SER A 114 -17.96 -17.66 -42.37
C SER A 114 -16.84 -17.87 -41.34
N SER A 115 -16.68 -19.14 -41.00
CA SER A 115 -15.86 -19.70 -39.94
C SER A 115 -14.37 -19.72 -40.30
N ARG A 116 -13.49 -19.47 -39.33
CA ARG A 116 -12.17 -20.14 -39.30
C ARG A 116 -11.72 -20.37 -37.86
N LYS A 117 -11.29 -21.61 -37.65
CA LYS A 117 -11.10 -22.32 -36.39
C LYS A 117 -9.98 -21.74 -35.53
N GLU A 118 -10.22 -21.96 -34.24
CA GLU A 118 -9.35 -22.02 -33.07
C GLU A 118 -7.91 -22.45 -33.35
N GLU A 119 -6.98 -21.86 -32.60
CA GLU A 119 -5.92 -22.63 -31.94
C GLU A 119 -5.63 -22.01 -30.57
N ALA A 120 -6.04 -22.74 -29.54
CA ALA A 120 -5.65 -22.51 -28.16
C ALA A 120 -4.17 -22.88 -27.99
N ASN A 121 -3.41 -22.05 -27.30
CA ASN A 121 -2.17 -22.50 -26.67
C ASN A 121 -2.11 -21.97 -25.25
N ALA A 122 -2.48 -22.85 -24.32
CA ALA A 122 -2.33 -22.69 -22.89
C ALA A 122 -0.85 -22.55 -22.55
N ARG A 123 -0.50 -21.46 -21.86
CA ARG A 123 0.72 -21.40 -21.06
C ARG A 123 0.32 -21.21 -19.62
N ASP A 124 0.28 -22.34 -18.92
CA ASP A 124 0.22 -22.44 -17.47
C ASP A 124 1.29 -21.55 -16.85
N THR A 125 0.84 -20.41 -16.34
CA THR A 125 1.54 -19.65 -15.32
C THR A 125 0.46 -19.37 -14.30
N TYR A 126 0.70 -19.77 -13.05
CA TYR A 126 -0.21 -19.57 -11.92
C TYR A 126 -0.56 -18.09 -11.79
N VAL A 127 -1.59 -17.65 -12.50
CA VAL A 127 -2.19 -16.34 -12.45
C VAL A 127 -3.61 -16.60 -12.00
N SER A 128 -3.92 -16.13 -10.80
CA SER A 128 -5.27 -16.16 -10.26
C SER A 128 -6.20 -15.48 -11.27
N SER A 129 -7.05 -16.28 -11.92
CA SER A 129 -7.97 -15.85 -12.97
C SER A 129 -9.14 -15.07 -12.35
N PHE A 130 -8.85 -13.87 -11.85
CA PHE A 130 -9.89 -12.90 -11.58
C PHE A 130 -10.35 -12.28 -12.90
N PRO A 131 -11.66 -12.03 -13.10
CA PRO A 131 -12.15 -11.38 -14.30
C PRO A 131 -11.54 -9.98 -14.43
N ARG A 132 -11.05 -9.67 -15.64
CA ARG A 132 -10.43 -8.38 -15.96
C ARG A 132 -11.40 -7.24 -15.66
N ALA A 133 -10.92 -6.23 -14.91
CA ALA A 133 -11.78 -5.12 -14.50
C ALA A 133 -12.32 -4.35 -15.73
N PRO A 134 -13.61 -4.00 -15.76
CA PRO A 134 -14.17 -3.16 -16.81
C PRO A 134 -13.46 -1.81 -16.87
N SER A 135 -13.17 -1.33 -18.07
CA SER A 135 -12.67 0.04 -18.28
C SER A 135 -13.75 1.05 -17.91
N THR A 136 -13.39 2.06 -17.11
CA THR A 136 -14.29 3.15 -16.70
C THR A 136 -13.96 4.43 -17.47
N SER A 137 -14.98 5.22 -17.81
CA SER A 137 -14.83 6.54 -18.47
C SER A 137 -14.85 7.72 -17.51
N ASP A 138 -15.18 7.49 -16.23
CA ASP A 138 -15.27 8.56 -15.23
C ASP A 138 -13.88 8.98 -14.73
N SER A 139 -13.58 10.27 -14.81
CA SER A 139 -12.26 10.82 -14.48
C SER A 139 -11.91 10.68 -13.00
N VAL A 140 -12.89 10.72 -12.10
CA VAL A 140 -12.69 10.53 -10.65
C VAL A 140 -12.35 9.07 -10.36
N ARG A 141 -13.08 8.12 -10.98
CA ARG A 141 -12.83 6.69 -10.86
C ARG A 141 -11.46 6.31 -11.41
N LEU A 142 -11.08 6.84 -12.57
CA LEU A 142 -9.73 6.65 -13.12
C LEU A 142 -8.65 7.16 -12.16
N LYS A 143 -8.84 8.33 -11.54
CA LYS A 143 -7.89 8.85 -10.56
C LYS A 143 -7.83 7.98 -9.29
N CYS A 144 -8.97 7.45 -8.84
CA CYS A 144 -9.01 6.51 -7.72
C CYS A 144 -8.24 5.22 -8.02
N ARG A 145 -8.41 4.63 -9.22
CA ARG A 145 -7.65 3.45 -9.67
C ARG A 145 -6.15 3.71 -9.65
N GLU A 146 -5.73 4.84 -10.23
CA GLU A 146 -4.31 5.26 -10.23
C GLU A 146 -3.75 5.41 -8.81
N MET A 147 -4.53 6.00 -7.90
CA MET A 147 -4.12 6.16 -6.49
C MET A 147 -4.03 4.83 -5.74
N ILE A 148 -4.91 3.87 -6.03
CA ILE A 148 -4.85 2.52 -5.44
C ILE A 148 -3.64 1.76 -6.01
N ALA A 149 -3.41 1.81 -7.33
CA ALA A 149 -2.23 1.21 -7.96
C ALA A 149 -0.94 1.80 -7.37
N ALA A 150 -0.88 3.12 -7.17
CA ALA A 150 0.25 3.77 -6.52
C ALA A 150 0.47 3.32 -5.07
N ALA A 151 -0.60 2.98 -4.34
CA ALA A 151 -0.49 2.41 -3.00
C ALA A 151 0.06 0.98 -3.03
N LEU A 152 -0.32 0.17 -4.02
CA LEU A 152 0.19 -1.19 -4.23
C LEU A 152 1.67 -1.24 -4.59
N ARG A 153 2.22 -0.20 -5.23
CA ARG A 153 3.66 -0.08 -5.50
C ARG A 153 4.53 0.18 -4.27
N THR A 154 3.92 0.41 -3.10
CA THR A 154 4.67 0.69 -1.87
C THR A 154 5.56 -0.51 -1.52
N GLY A 155 6.87 -0.28 -1.36
CA GLY A 155 7.82 -1.32 -0.92
C GLY A 155 8.24 -2.33 -1.97
N ASP A 156 7.91 -2.12 -3.25
CA ASP A 156 8.32 -2.95 -4.40
C ASP A 156 7.96 -4.44 -4.31
N ASP A 157 7.02 -4.81 -3.41
CA ASP A 157 6.56 -6.19 -3.22
C ASP A 157 5.86 -6.75 -4.49
N TYR A 158 5.23 -5.88 -5.28
CA TYR A 158 4.56 -6.23 -6.54
C TYR A 158 5.54 -6.78 -7.58
N VAL A 159 6.79 -6.30 -7.59
CA VAL A 159 7.85 -6.78 -8.50
C VAL A 159 8.27 -8.20 -8.13
N ALA A 160 8.39 -8.49 -6.84
CA ALA A 160 8.77 -9.82 -6.35
C ALA A 160 7.66 -10.86 -6.58
N ILE A 161 6.38 -10.45 -6.52
CA ILE A 161 5.22 -11.32 -6.73
C ILE A 161 4.88 -11.44 -8.23
N GLY A 162 5.25 -10.45 -9.05
CA GLY A 162 4.93 -10.41 -10.47
C GLY A 162 3.45 -10.09 -10.76
N ALA A 163 2.76 -9.43 -9.83
CA ALA A 163 1.36 -9.04 -9.99
C ALA A 163 1.24 -7.65 -10.64
N ASP A 164 0.30 -7.49 -11.57
CA ASP A 164 -0.01 -6.20 -12.18
C ASP A 164 -0.81 -5.32 -11.20
N GLU A 165 -0.17 -4.26 -10.71
CA GLU A 165 -0.79 -3.34 -9.76
C GLU A 165 -1.92 -2.50 -10.36
N GLU A 166 -1.90 -2.26 -11.68
CA GLU A 166 -2.89 -1.43 -12.36
C GLU A 166 -4.20 -2.18 -12.53
N GLU A 167 -4.10 -3.45 -12.94
CA GLU A 167 -5.25 -4.35 -13.02
C GLU A 167 -5.83 -4.62 -11.63
N LEU A 168 -5.00 -4.93 -10.63
CA LEU A 168 -5.46 -5.19 -9.27
C LEU A 168 -6.13 -3.95 -8.65
N GLY A 169 -5.53 -2.77 -8.84
CA GLY A 169 -6.12 -1.51 -8.39
C GLY A 169 -7.46 -1.21 -9.07
N SER A 170 -7.60 -1.58 -10.34
CA SER A 170 -8.87 -1.46 -11.10
C SER A 170 -9.94 -2.40 -10.57
N GLN A 171 -9.59 -3.64 -10.23
CA GLN A 171 -10.52 -4.62 -9.66
C GLN A 171 -11.02 -4.20 -8.27
N ILE A 172 -10.12 -3.67 -7.42
CA ILE A 172 -10.49 -3.17 -6.08
C ILE A 172 -11.44 -1.97 -6.20
N GLU A 173 -11.13 -1.01 -7.08
CA GLU A 173 -12.00 0.16 -7.30
C GLU A 173 -13.38 -0.25 -7.80
N GLU A 174 -13.43 -1.16 -8.77
CA GLU A 174 -14.68 -1.65 -9.34
C GLU A 174 -15.54 -2.33 -8.27
N ALA A 175 -14.96 -3.19 -7.42
CA ALA A 175 -15.70 -3.82 -6.34
C ALA A 175 -16.26 -2.80 -5.33
N ILE A 176 -15.52 -1.73 -5.02
CA ILE A 176 -16.03 -0.63 -4.18
C ILE A 176 -17.18 0.10 -4.88
N TYR A 177 -17.06 0.33 -6.20
CA TYR A 177 -18.08 1.00 -6.98
C TYR A 177 -19.35 0.15 -7.13
N GLN A 178 -19.23 -1.17 -7.25
CA GLN A 178 -20.40 -2.08 -7.30
C GLN A 178 -21.22 -2.04 -6.00
N GLU A 179 -20.58 -1.88 -4.84
CA GLU A 179 -21.26 -1.74 -3.55
C GLU A 179 -22.00 -0.38 -3.44
N ILE A 180 -21.35 0.72 -3.83
CA ILE A 180 -21.83 2.08 -3.55
C ILE A 180 -22.65 2.67 -4.72
N ARG A 181 -22.34 2.26 -5.95
CA ARG A 181 -22.94 2.68 -7.24
C ARG A 181 -22.94 4.19 -7.49
N ASN A 182 -22.09 4.93 -6.78
CA ASN A 182 -21.95 6.39 -6.91
C ASN A 182 -20.54 6.83 -6.45
N THR A 183 -20.08 7.99 -6.93
CA THR A 183 -18.79 8.62 -6.60
C THR A 183 -18.89 9.64 -5.44
N ASP A 184 -19.80 9.40 -4.52
CA ASP A 184 -20.05 10.24 -3.34
C ASP A 184 -18.92 10.18 -2.29
N MET A 185 -18.98 11.00 -1.23
CA MET A 185 -18.03 11.02 -0.13
C MET A 185 -17.88 9.66 0.55
N LYS A 186 -18.95 8.85 0.63
CA LYS A 186 -18.87 7.46 1.15
C LYS A 186 -17.91 6.60 0.32
N TYR A 187 -17.98 6.72 -1.01
CA TYR A 187 -17.07 6.04 -1.94
C TYR A 187 -15.64 6.55 -1.77
N LYS A 188 -15.43 7.87 -1.77
CA LYS A 188 -14.10 8.46 -1.59
C LYS A 188 -13.47 8.10 -0.24
N ASN A 189 -14.27 8.05 0.83
CA ASN A 189 -13.85 7.60 2.16
C ASN A 189 -13.38 6.14 2.12
N ARG A 190 -14.12 5.25 1.45
CA ARG A 190 -13.74 3.83 1.32
C ARG A 190 -12.43 3.67 0.55
N VAL A 191 -12.27 4.36 -0.59
CA VAL A 191 -11.02 4.37 -1.36
C VAL A 191 -9.84 4.87 -0.52
N ARG A 192 -9.99 6.00 0.18
CA ARG A 192 -8.95 6.54 1.08
C ARG A 192 -8.58 5.55 2.19
N SER A 193 -9.57 4.87 2.77
CA SER A 193 -9.32 3.83 3.77
C SER A 193 -8.49 2.69 3.19
N ARG A 194 -8.80 2.18 1.98
CA ARG A 194 -7.99 1.13 1.34
C ARG A 194 -6.56 1.58 1.06
N ILE A 195 -6.39 2.80 0.54
CA ILE A 195 -5.06 3.38 0.30
C ILE A 195 -4.26 3.45 1.60
N SER A 196 -4.87 3.89 2.71
CA SER A 196 -4.18 3.97 4.00
C SER A 196 -3.75 2.60 4.52
N ASN A 197 -4.55 1.55 4.32
CA ASN A 197 -4.20 0.19 4.75
C ASN A 197 -3.09 -0.41 3.87
N LEU A 198 -3.13 -0.20 2.55
CA LEU A 198 -2.09 -0.66 1.63
C LEU A 198 -0.74 0.02 1.85
N LYS A 199 -0.77 1.28 2.30
CA LYS A 199 0.43 2.07 2.63
C LYS A 199 0.93 1.88 4.06
N ASP A 200 0.27 1.04 4.88
CA ASP A 200 0.71 0.84 6.25
C ASP A 200 2.09 0.18 6.29
N ALA A 201 3.08 0.90 6.81
CA ALA A 201 4.44 0.40 6.96
C ALA A 201 4.54 -0.68 8.05
N LYS A 202 3.60 -0.70 9.01
CA LYS A 202 3.58 -1.68 10.10
C LYS A 202 3.03 -3.03 9.69
N ASN A 203 2.29 -3.10 8.58
CA ASN A 203 1.70 -4.34 8.07
C ASN A 203 1.93 -4.53 6.56
N PRO A 204 3.17 -4.81 6.12
CA PRO A 204 3.45 -5.11 4.72
C PRO A 204 2.81 -6.44 4.27
N ASN A 205 2.53 -7.36 5.20
CA ASN A 205 1.93 -8.66 4.90
C ASN A 205 0.52 -8.54 4.33
N LEU A 206 -0.28 -7.56 4.76
CA LEU A 206 -1.60 -7.31 4.17
C LEU A 206 -1.47 -7.03 2.66
N ARG A 207 -0.55 -6.14 2.27
CA ARG A 207 -0.31 -5.80 0.87
C ARG A 207 0.19 -7.01 0.08
N LYS A 208 1.13 -7.79 0.64
CA LYS A 208 1.63 -9.03 0.02
C LYS A 208 0.50 -10.05 -0.21
N ASN A 209 -0.38 -10.22 0.79
CA ASN A 209 -1.52 -11.13 0.70
C ASN A 209 -2.55 -10.71 -0.36
N VAL A 210 -2.73 -9.41 -0.57
CA VAL A 210 -3.56 -8.86 -1.65
C VAL A 210 -2.89 -9.08 -3.01
N LEU A 211 -1.58 -8.79 -3.13
CA LEU A 211 -0.82 -8.97 -4.36
C LEU A 211 -0.71 -10.44 -4.81
N CYS A 212 -0.54 -11.38 -3.88
CA CYS A 212 -0.47 -12.81 -4.21
C CYS A 212 -1.85 -13.46 -4.42
N GLY A 213 -2.94 -12.70 -4.29
CA GLY A 213 -4.31 -13.18 -4.50
C GLY A 213 -4.88 -14.02 -3.35
N ASN A 214 -4.16 -14.17 -2.23
CA ASN A 214 -4.69 -14.82 -1.02
C ASN A 214 -5.90 -14.04 -0.45
N ILE A 215 -5.88 -12.72 -0.60
CA ILE A 215 -7.04 -11.87 -0.34
C ILE A 215 -7.61 -11.42 -1.70
N PRO A 216 -8.81 -11.88 -2.10
CA PRO A 216 -9.40 -11.46 -3.36
C PRO A 216 -9.77 -9.96 -3.33
N PRO A 217 -9.70 -9.25 -4.47
CA PRO A 217 -10.00 -7.82 -4.56
C PRO A 217 -11.39 -7.43 -4.06
N ASP A 218 -12.37 -8.28 -4.32
CA ASP A 218 -13.75 -8.09 -3.85
C ASP A 218 -13.87 -8.22 -2.32
N LEU A 219 -13.18 -9.19 -1.70
CA LEU A 219 -13.11 -9.28 -0.25
C LEU A 219 -12.37 -8.09 0.33
N PHE A 220 -11.28 -7.65 -0.30
CA PHE A 220 -10.54 -6.46 0.10
C PHE A 220 -11.40 -5.19 0.01
N ALA A 221 -12.26 -5.05 -1.00
CA ALA A 221 -13.18 -3.93 -1.13
C ALA A 221 -14.23 -3.89 -0.01
N ARG A 222 -14.67 -5.05 0.50
CA ARG A 222 -15.73 -5.15 1.52
C ARG A 222 -15.25 -5.20 2.97
N MET A 223 -14.05 -5.74 3.23
CA MET A 223 -13.54 -5.94 4.59
C MET A 223 -13.46 -4.65 5.43
N THR A 224 -13.68 -4.75 6.73
CA THR A 224 -13.66 -3.58 7.62
C THR A 224 -12.23 -3.12 7.93
N ALA A 225 -12.10 -1.86 8.38
CA ALA A 225 -10.80 -1.32 8.81
C ALA A 225 -10.19 -2.08 10.00
N GLU A 226 -11.04 -2.73 10.81
CA GLU A 226 -10.61 -3.57 11.93
C GLU A 226 -10.08 -4.92 11.46
N GLU A 227 -10.67 -5.48 10.40
CA GLU A 227 -10.27 -6.78 9.86
C GLU A 227 -8.96 -6.72 9.07
N MET A 228 -8.62 -5.55 8.52
CA MET A 228 -7.37 -5.26 7.78
C MET A 228 -6.16 -4.95 8.67
N ALA A 229 -6.37 -4.71 9.97
CA ALA A 229 -5.27 -4.45 10.90
C ALA A 229 -4.32 -5.66 10.99
N SER A 230 -3.08 -5.44 11.44
CA SER A 230 -2.16 -6.56 11.72
C SER A 230 -2.80 -7.55 12.68
N ASP A 231 -2.46 -8.84 12.53
CA ASP A 231 -3.06 -9.90 13.35
C ASP A 231 -2.84 -9.65 14.85
N GLU A 232 -1.66 -9.14 15.23
CA GLU A 232 -1.36 -8.72 16.60
C GLU A 232 -2.27 -7.59 17.10
N LEU A 233 -2.46 -6.54 16.30
CA LEU A 233 -3.30 -5.40 16.68
C LEU A 233 -4.78 -5.78 16.72
N LYS A 234 -5.21 -6.67 15.82
CA LYS A 234 -6.56 -7.23 15.79
C LYS A 234 -6.83 -8.04 17.05
N GLU A 235 -5.89 -8.88 17.48
CA GLU A 235 -6.04 -9.66 18.70
C GLU A 235 -5.99 -8.77 19.96
N MET A 236 -5.09 -7.78 19.99
CA MET A 236 -5.03 -6.81 21.09
C MET A 236 -6.35 -6.05 21.24
N ARG A 237 -6.93 -5.54 20.14
CA ARG A 237 -8.23 -4.86 20.15
C ARG A 237 -9.33 -5.79 20.62
N LYS A 238 -9.40 -7.02 20.11
CA LYS A 238 -10.37 -8.03 20.54
C LYS A 238 -10.24 -8.31 22.04
N ASN A 239 -9.03 -8.43 22.57
CA ASN A 239 -8.83 -8.66 23.99
C ASN A 239 -9.28 -7.46 24.82
N LEU A 240 -8.89 -6.24 24.43
CA LEU A 240 -9.28 -5.02 25.13
C LEU A 240 -10.79 -4.82 25.13
N THR A 241 -11.46 -5.05 23.99
CA THR A 241 -12.93 -4.97 23.91
C THR A 241 -13.59 -6.04 24.79
N LYS A 242 -13.08 -7.28 24.78
CA LYS A 242 -13.58 -8.35 25.66
C LYS A 242 -13.39 -8.00 27.14
N GLU A 243 -12.24 -7.42 27.50
CA GLU A 243 -11.95 -7.00 28.87
C GLU A 243 -12.82 -5.81 29.30
N ALA A 244 -13.01 -4.82 28.44
CA ALA A 244 -13.91 -3.70 28.72
C ALA A 244 -15.36 -4.15 28.91
N ILE A 245 -15.85 -5.08 28.07
CA ILE A 245 -17.18 -5.68 28.24
C ILE A 245 -17.25 -6.46 29.56
N ARG A 246 -16.22 -7.27 29.87
CA ARG A 246 -16.15 -8.03 31.12
C ARG A 246 -16.16 -7.10 32.33
N GLU A 247 -15.37 -6.03 32.32
CA GLU A 247 -15.34 -5.05 33.41
C GLU A 247 -16.69 -4.35 33.56
N HIS A 248 -17.33 -3.98 32.45
CA HIS A 248 -18.63 -3.32 32.49
C HIS A 248 -19.75 -4.23 33.00
N GLN A 249 -19.67 -5.53 32.73
CA GLN A 249 -20.62 -6.53 33.24
C GLN A 249 -20.40 -6.86 34.73
N MET A 250 -19.24 -6.54 35.30
CA MET A 250 -18.98 -6.76 36.72
C MET A 250 -19.78 -5.75 37.54
N ALA A 251 -20.77 -6.22 38.29
CA ALA A 251 -21.53 -5.40 39.22
C ALA A 251 -20.58 -4.82 40.28
N LYS A 252 -20.18 -3.55 40.13
CA LYS A 252 -19.46 -2.82 41.18
C LYS A 252 -20.44 -2.60 42.33
N THR A 253 -20.30 -3.36 43.41
CA THR A 253 -21.06 -3.13 44.65
C THR A 253 -20.68 -1.76 45.18
N GLY A 254 -21.60 -0.80 45.15
CA GLY A 254 -21.38 0.52 45.69
C GLY A 254 -21.15 0.49 47.22
N GLY A 255 -20.25 1.34 47.71
CA GLY A 255 -19.89 1.46 49.12
C GLY A 255 -18.44 1.06 49.40
N THR A 256 -17.92 1.47 50.56
CA THR A 256 -16.57 1.10 51.01
C THR A 256 -16.61 -0.31 51.61
N GLN A 257 -15.91 -1.26 50.99
CA GLN A 257 -15.79 -2.62 51.51
C GLN A 257 -15.01 -2.60 52.82
N THR A 258 -15.52 -3.32 53.83
CA THR A 258 -14.96 -3.36 55.17
C THR A 258 -15.19 -4.72 55.81
N ASP A 259 -14.19 -5.18 56.57
CA ASP A 259 -14.28 -6.38 57.41
C ASP A 259 -14.54 -6.04 58.89
N LEU A 260 -14.77 -4.77 59.22
CA LEU A 260 -15.04 -4.33 60.59
C LEU A 260 -16.35 -4.90 61.14
N PHE A 261 -17.32 -5.19 60.27
CA PHE A 261 -18.65 -5.62 60.68
C PHE A 261 -18.86 -7.10 60.37
N THR A 262 -19.39 -7.84 61.35
CA THR A 262 -19.79 -9.24 61.15
C THR A 262 -21.30 -9.33 60.93
N CYS A 263 -21.73 -9.97 59.84
CA CYS A 263 -23.15 -10.11 59.55
C CYS A 263 -23.85 -11.05 60.53
N GLY A 264 -24.94 -10.59 61.16
CA GLY A 264 -25.73 -11.43 62.09
C GLY A 264 -26.43 -12.63 61.45
N LYS A 265 -26.68 -12.62 60.13
CA LYS A 265 -27.36 -13.73 59.43
C LYS A 265 -26.41 -14.83 58.96
N CYS A 266 -25.36 -14.45 58.22
CA CYS A 266 -24.43 -15.42 57.62
C CYS A 266 -23.09 -15.54 58.34
N LYS A 267 -22.85 -14.72 59.38
CA LYS A 267 -21.60 -14.67 60.18
C LYS A 267 -20.32 -14.35 59.39
N LYS A 268 -20.43 -13.99 58.11
CA LYS A 268 -19.31 -13.51 57.29
C LYS A 268 -19.05 -12.02 57.52
N LYS A 269 -17.83 -11.58 57.24
CA LYS A 269 -17.38 -10.19 57.44
C LYS A 269 -17.40 -9.33 56.17
N ASN A 270 -17.66 -9.92 54.99
CA ASN A 270 -17.74 -9.20 53.71
C ASN A 270 -18.95 -8.24 53.69
N CYS A 271 -18.73 -7.01 54.15
CA CYS A 271 -19.73 -5.96 54.24
C CYS A 271 -19.25 -4.69 53.52
N THR A 272 -20.20 -3.89 53.06
CA THR A 272 -19.99 -2.52 52.58
C THR A 272 -20.63 -1.56 53.56
N TYR A 273 -19.96 -0.44 53.84
CA TYR A 273 -20.55 0.63 54.66
C TYR A 273 -20.69 1.93 53.87
N THR A 274 -21.62 2.78 54.30
CA THR A 274 -21.81 4.13 53.78
C THR A 274 -22.26 5.01 54.93
N GLN A 275 -21.56 6.13 55.12
CA GLN A 275 -21.89 7.11 56.16
C GLN A 275 -22.75 8.20 55.54
N VAL A 276 -23.94 8.41 56.10
CA VAL A 276 -24.87 9.43 55.65
C VAL A 276 -25.37 10.19 56.86
N GLN A 277 -25.34 11.53 56.80
CA GLN A 277 -25.95 12.38 57.81
C GLN A 277 -27.46 12.43 57.56
N THR A 278 -28.21 11.60 58.29
CA THR A 278 -29.67 11.48 58.12
C THR A 278 -30.46 12.33 59.12
N ARG A 279 -29.78 13.08 59.99
CA ARG A 279 -30.38 13.85 61.10
C ARG A 279 -29.76 15.25 61.19
N SER A 280 -30.30 16.09 62.09
CA SER A 280 -29.87 17.48 62.30
C SER A 280 -28.35 17.62 62.47
N ALA A 281 -27.82 18.82 62.23
CA ALA A 281 -26.38 19.10 62.28
C ALA A 281 -25.71 18.73 63.63
N ASP A 282 -26.50 18.67 64.70
CA ASP A 282 -26.04 18.36 66.06
C ASP A 282 -25.90 16.85 66.34
N GLU A 283 -26.34 15.96 65.42
CA GLU A 283 -26.22 14.50 65.59
C GLU A 283 -25.08 13.89 64.74
N PRO A 284 -24.36 12.88 65.25
CA PRO A 284 -23.27 12.24 64.52
C PRO A 284 -23.77 11.50 63.27
N MET A 285 -22.89 11.32 62.29
CA MET A 285 -23.19 10.62 61.04
C MET A 285 -23.69 9.18 61.29
N THR A 286 -24.73 8.75 60.59
CA THR A 286 -25.24 7.38 60.70
C THR A 286 -24.49 6.48 59.72
N THR A 287 -23.97 5.35 60.21
CA THR A 287 -23.26 4.37 59.37
C THR A 287 -24.24 3.29 58.94
N PHE A 288 -24.55 3.21 57.64
CA PHE A 288 -25.32 2.12 57.05
C PHE A 288 -24.38 1.01 56.61
N VAL A 289 -24.67 -0.23 57.01
CA VAL A 289 -23.86 -1.41 56.68
C VAL A 289 -24.72 -2.40 55.90
N VAL A 290 -24.18 -2.93 54.81
CA VAL A 290 -24.81 -3.94 53.95
C VAL A 290 -23.87 -5.14 53.85
N CYS A 291 -24.37 -6.34 54.15
CA CYS A 291 -23.62 -7.57 53.92
C CYS A 291 -23.73 -7.96 52.44
N ASN A 292 -22.58 -8.09 51.77
CA ASN A 292 -22.51 -8.42 50.35
C ASN A 292 -22.90 -9.87 50.04
N GLU A 293 -22.85 -10.75 51.06
CA GLU A 293 -23.07 -12.19 50.91
C GLU A 293 -24.54 -12.60 51.00
N CYS A 294 -25.31 -11.96 51.88
CA CYS A 294 -26.73 -12.31 52.12
C CYS A 294 -27.68 -11.12 51.95
N GLY A 295 -27.17 -9.96 51.55
CA GLY A 295 -27.96 -8.74 51.34
C GLY A 295 -28.52 -8.10 52.62
N ASN A 296 -28.15 -8.58 53.81
CA ASN A 296 -28.63 -8.03 55.08
C ASN A 296 -28.17 -6.59 55.26
N ARG A 297 -29.08 -5.68 55.61
CA ARG A 297 -28.76 -4.25 55.83
C ARG A 297 -29.11 -3.86 57.25
N TRP A 298 -28.21 -3.12 57.92
CA TRP A 298 -28.44 -2.57 59.25
C TRP A 298 -27.72 -1.23 59.41
N LYS A 299 -28.04 -0.50 60.47
CA LYS A 299 -27.40 0.78 60.80
C LYS A 299 -26.65 0.66 62.12
N PHE A 300 -25.52 1.34 62.22
CA PHE A 300 -24.76 1.55 63.43
C PHE A 300 -24.85 3.05 63.77
N CYS A 301 -25.37 3.35 64.95
CA CYS A 301 -25.51 4.71 65.49
C CYS A 301 -24.46 4.92 66.56
#